data_AF-A0A5C7N7R3-F1
#
_entry.id   AF-A0A5C7N7R3-F1
#
_cell.length_a   1.000
_cell.length_b   1.000
_cell.length_c   1.000
_cell.angle_alpha   90.00
_cell.angle_beta   90.00
_cell.angle_gamma   90.00
#
_symmetry.space_group_name_H-M   'P 1'
#
loop_
_entity.id
_entity.type
_entity.pdbx_description
1 polymer ?
#
loop_
_entity_poly.entity_id
_entity_poly.type
_entity_poly.pdbx_seq_one_letter_code
_entity_poly.pdbx_strand_id
1 'polypeptide(L)'
;MNSQQDPLNHIRQLLESKSTAKQITYKNLLDAFAILANESERIIDELRKQAAPGDEDVTVTFDKVNEHEFHVKLAGDLLVFVLHTNVVTFSDEHPVMKTTYIREKEVNRYFGQIMIYNFMSDSIKFNRINDPGYLIARLLINHEGRFLVEGDGQLGFLFNTISAQAIREADLNTVVKLSLTAAIENDLMAPPFPQVRFITLFQKIEKTQELGAGQKIGFKMSYQNNQVG
;
A
#
# COMPACT_ATOMS: atom_id res chain seq x y z
N MET A 1 -13.67 -27.31 -41.62
CA MET A 1 -12.68 -28.27 -41.09
C MET A 1 -11.97 -27.59 -39.93
N ASN A 2 -12.35 -27.93 -38.71
CA ASN A 2 -11.81 -27.34 -37.49
C ASN A 2 -10.42 -27.92 -37.22
N SER A 3 -9.39 -27.09 -37.38
CA SER A 3 -8.07 -27.40 -36.85
C SER A 3 -8.15 -27.22 -35.33
N GLN A 4 -8.43 -28.30 -34.60
CA GLN A 4 -8.17 -28.34 -33.17
C GLN A 4 -6.68 -28.03 -32.98
N GLN A 5 -6.36 -26.83 -32.50
CA GLN A 5 -5.01 -26.51 -32.05
C GLN A 5 -4.57 -27.59 -31.07
N ASP A 6 -3.39 -28.17 -31.30
CA ASP A 6 -2.76 -29.09 -30.35
C ASP A 6 -2.74 -28.44 -28.95
N PRO A 7 -3.41 -29.05 -27.95
CA PRO A 7 -3.52 -28.48 -26.61
C PRO A 7 -2.18 -28.07 -26.01
N LEU A 8 -1.09 -28.79 -26.32
CA LEU A 8 0.26 -28.45 -25.83
C LEU A 8 0.80 -27.17 -26.46
N ASN A 9 0.58 -26.97 -27.76
CA ASN A 9 0.98 -25.74 -28.44
C ASN A 9 0.18 -24.54 -27.94
N HIS A 10 -1.12 -24.72 -27.67
CA HIS A 10 -1.95 -23.68 -27.07
C HIS A 10 -1.49 -23.31 -25.66
N ILE A 11 -1.23 -24.31 -24.79
CA ILE A 11 -0.68 -24.09 -23.44
C ILE A 11 0.66 -23.36 -23.49
N ARG A 12 1.56 -23.78 -24.39
CA ARG A 12 2.87 -23.13 -24.55
C ARG A 12 2.73 -21.66 -24.95
N GLN A 13 1.86 -21.35 -25.92
CA GLN A 13 1.61 -19.96 -26.34
C GLN A 13 1.02 -19.12 -25.19
N LEU A 14 0.09 -19.68 -24.41
CA LEU A 14 -0.46 -19.02 -23.22
C LEU A 14 0.60 -18.78 -22.14
N LEU A 15 1.50 -19.74 -21.92
CA LEU A 15 2.58 -19.61 -20.93
C LEU A 15 3.61 -18.56 -21.36
N GLU A 16 4.04 -18.58 -22.62
CA GLU A 16 5.00 -17.62 -23.17
C GLU A 16 4.45 -16.18 -23.12
N SER A 17 3.21 -15.98 -23.56
CA SER A 17 2.56 -14.67 -23.54
C SER A 17 2.34 -14.15 -22.11
N LYS A 18 1.80 -14.97 -21.20
CA LYS A 18 1.58 -14.58 -19.80
C LYS A 18 2.89 -14.33 -19.06
N SER A 19 3.93 -15.13 -19.29
CA SER A 19 5.25 -14.95 -18.68
C SER A 19 5.88 -13.64 -19.13
N THR A 20 5.88 -13.38 -20.43
CA THR A 20 6.42 -12.13 -21.01
C THR A 20 5.68 -10.91 -20.46
N ALA A 21 4.35 -10.96 -20.42
CA ALA A 21 3.54 -9.87 -19.87
C ALA A 21 3.84 -9.60 -18.40
N LYS A 22 3.97 -10.65 -17.56
CA LYS A 22 4.33 -10.49 -16.15
C LYS A 22 5.68 -9.81 -15.98
N GLN A 23 6.67 -10.19 -16.78
CA GLN A 23 8.00 -9.57 -16.72
C GLN A 23 7.97 -8.09 -17.13
N ILE A 24 7.24 -7.76 -18.21
CA ILE A 24 7.09 -6.37 -18.66
C ILE A 24 6.32 -5.55 -17.62
N THR A 25 5.19 -6.07 -17.11
CA THR A 25 4.43 -5.43 -16.04
C THR A 25 5.30 -5.16 -14.82
N TYR A 26 6.13 -6.12 -14.40
CA TYR A 26 7.03 -5.94 -13.26
C TYR A 26 8.07 -4.84 -13.50
N LYS A 27 8.63 -4.75 -14.71
CA LYS A 27 9.54 -3.64 -15.08
C LYS A 27 8.83 -2.29 -15.02
N ASN A 28 7.64 -2.18 -15.61
CA ASN A 28 6.84 -0.96 -15.57
C ASN A 28 6.53 -0.53 -14.13
N LEU A 29 6.30 -1.49 -13.22
CA LEU A 29 6.06 -1.20 -11.81
C LEU A 29 7.30 -0.74 -11.07
N LEU A 30 8.46 -1.34 -11.34
CA LEU A 30 9.73 -0.89 -10.76
C LEU A 30 10.05 0.55 -11.20
N ASP A 31 9.87 0.85 -12.49
CA ASP A 31 10.09 2.19 -13.03
C ASP A 31 9.13 3.20 -12.39
N ALA A 32 7.83 2.86 -12.31
CA ALA A 32 6.84 3.70 -11.65
C ALA A 32 7.14 3.90 -10.16
N PHE A 33 7.54 2.85 -9.45
CA PHE A 33 7.87 2.91 -8.03
C PHE A 33 9.10 3.79 -7.76
N ALA A 34 10.13 3.70 -8.60
CA ALA A 34 11.31 4.56 -8.53
C ALA A 34 10.94 6.04 -8.74
N ILE A 35 10.05 6.34 -9.69
CA ILE A 35 9.56 7.70 -9.92
C ILE A 35 8.75 8.19 -8.70
N LEU A 36 7.87 7.36 -8.13
CA LEU A 36 7.12 7.72 -6.92
C LEU A 36 8.06 8.05 -5.75
N ALA A 37 9.12 7.27 -5.57
CA ALA A 37 10.11 7.51 -4.52
C ALA A 37 10.85 8.84 -4.74
N ASN A 38 11.37 9.08 -5.95
CA ASN A 38 12.09 10.31 -6.29
C ASN A 38 11.20 11.55 -6.15
N GLU A 39 9.94 11.47 -6.60
CA GLU A 39 9.00 12.59 -6.48
C GLU A 39 8.60 12.85 -5.03
N SER A 40 8.46 11.78 -4.22
CA SER A 40 8.21 11.91 -2.78
C SER A 40 9.38 12.59 -2.07
N GLU A 41 10.61 12.16 -2.33
CA GLU A 41 11.82 12.77 -1.78
C GLU A 41 11.92 14.26 -2.17
N ARG A 42 11.70 14.58 -3.45
CA ARG A 42 11.70 15.95 -3.95
C ARG A 42 10.68 16.83 -3.24
N ILE A 43 9.44 16.36 -3.08
CA ILE A 43 8.38 17.11 -2.39
C ILE A 43 8.76 17.34 -0.93
N ILE A 44 9.29 16.32 -0.25
CA ILE A 44 9.71 16.44 1.16
C ILE A 44 10.84 17.45 1.31
N ASP A 45 11.82 17.46 0.41
CA ASP A 45 12.90 18.44 0.44
C ASP A 45 12.41 19.86 0.13
N GLU A 46 11.42 20.03 -0.73
CA GLU A 46 10.76 21.33 -0.95
C GLU A 46 10.01 21.81 0.29
N LEU A 47 9.26 20.92 0.96
CA LEU A 47 8.56 21.24 2.20
C LEU A 47 9.52 21.61 3.34
N ARG A 48 10.64 20.88 3.48
CA ARG A 48 11.69 21.19 4.46
C ARG A 48 12.32 22.57 4.25
N LYS A 49 12.53 22.98 3.00
CA LYS A 49 13.07 24.31 2.68
C LYS A 49 12.09 25.45 2.97
N GLN A 50 10.79 25.17 2.90
CA GLN A 50 9.73 26.14 3.17
C GLN A 50 9.36 26.21 4.66
N ALA A 51 9.65 25.17 5.44
CA ALA A 51 9.48 25.18 6.88
C ALA A 51 10.38 26.24 7.54
N ALA A 52 9.84 26.99 8.51
CA ALA A 52 10.57 28.05 9.19
C ALA A 52 11.75 27.46 10.00
N PRO A 53 12.92 28.13 10.06
CA PRO A 53 13.99 27.71 10.95
C PRO A 53 13.51 27.81 12.41
N GLY A 54 13.30 26.67 13.07
CA GLY A 54 12.88 26.60 14.47
C GLY A 54 11.53 25.92 14.74
N ASP A 55 10.84 25.43 13.71
CA ASP A 55 9.63 24.61 13.89
C ASP A 55 10.03 23.15 14.16
N GLU A 56 10.43 22.86 15.41
CA GLU A 56 10.88 21.52 15.83
C GLU A 56 9.79 20.44 15.67
N ASP A 57 8.52 20.83 15.53
CA ASP A 57 7.38 19.91 15.43
C ASP A 57 7.06 19.46 14.00
N VAL A 58 7.57 20.13 12.96
CA VAL A 58 7.33 19.75 11.56
C VAL A 58 8.33 18.67 11.13
N THR A 59 8.08 17.44 11.61
CA THR A 59 8.93 16.28 11.31
C THR A 59 8.57 15.68 9.94
N VAL A 60 9.05 16.29 8.85
CA VAL A 60 8.95 15.73 7.49
C VAL A 60 10.18 14.88 7.16
N THR A 61 9.98 13.58 6.89
CA THR A 61 11.07 12.68 6.48
C THR A 61 10.70 11.80 5.30
N PHE A 62 11.73 11.44 4.55
CA PHE A 62 11.67 10.44 3.48
C PHE A 62 12.70 9.38 3.84
N ASP A 63 12.27 8.13 3.87
CA ASP A 63 13.10 7.00 4.28
C ASP A 63 12.89 5.84 3.30
N LYS A 64 13.91 5.56 2.47
CA LYS A 64 13.90 4.41 1.57
C LYS A 64 14.31 3.15 2.35
N VAL A 65 13.34 2.26 2.60
CA VAL A 65 13.56 1.04 3.40
C VAL A 65 14.29 -0.01 2.57
N ASN A 66 13.79 -0.29 1.37
CA ASN A 66 14.37 -1.26 0.45
C ASN A 66 13.92 -0.97 -1.00
N GLU A 67 14.10 -1.92 -1.92
CA GLU A 67 13.72 -1.77 -3.34
C GLU A 67 12.21 -1.80 -3.58
N HIS A 68 11.44 -2.32 -2.62
CA HIS A 68 9.99 -2.53 -2.70
C HIS A 68 9.22 -1.68 -1.68
N GLU A 69 9.89 -0.89 -0.86
CA GLU A 69 9.27 -0.13 0.22
C GLU A 69 10.01 1.18 0.50
N PHE A 70 9.25 2.27 0.61
CA PHE A 70 9.73 3.55 1.13
C PHE A 70 8.64 4.24 1.94
N HIS A 71 9.07 5.08 2.86
CA HIS A 71 8.22 5.78 3.82
C HIS A 71 8.31 7.28 3.62
N VAL A 72 7.18 7.95 3.84
CA VAL A 72 7.07 9.40 3.87
C VAL A 72 6.38 9.80 5.16
N LYS A 73 7.13 10.42 6.07
CA LYS A 73 6.58 10.94 7.32
C LYS A 73 6.18 12.40 7.16
N LEU A 74 4.97 12.72 7.58
CA LEU A 74 4.39 14.07 7.58
C LEU A 74 3.84 14.37 8.96
N ALA A 75 4.64 15.01 9.82
CA ALA A 75 4.26 15.32 11.20
C ALA A 75 3.79 14.06 11.97
N GLY A 76 2.48 13.92 12.19
CA GLY A 76 1.85 12.81 12.89
C GLY A 76 1.62 11.57 12.04
N ASP A 77 1.63 11.70 10.71
CA ASP A 77 1.28 10.65 9.75
C ASP A 77 2.52 10.00 9.12
N LEU A 78 2.34 8.76 8.69
CA LEU A 78 3.35 7.97 8.01
C LEU A 78 2.72 7.26 6.81
N LEU A 79 3.05 7.73 5.62
CA LEU A 79 2.73 7.01 4.41
C LEU A 79 3.76 5.93 4.14
N VAL A 80 3.28 4.72 3.89
CA VAL A 80 4.08 3.56 3.52
C VAL A 80 3.69 3.14 2.11
N PHE A 81 4.65 3.26 1.18
CA PHE A 81 4.49 2.84 -0.20
C PHE A 81 5.08 1.43 -0.35
N VAL A 82 4.26 0.48 -0.79
CA VAL A 82 4.63 -0.93 -0.91
C VAL A 82 4.42 -1.39 -2.35
N LEU A 83 5.51 -1.83 -2.99
CA LEU A 83 5.48 -2.49 -4.29
C LEU A 83 5.23 -3.99 -4.08
N HIS A 84 4.12 -4.51 -4.60
CA HIS A 84 3.88 -5.95 -4.61
C HIS A 84 4.38 -6.59 -5.91
N THR A 85 5.08 -7.71 -5.76
CA THR A 85 5.59 -8.51 -6.89
C THR A 85 4.50 -9.32 -7.60
N ASN A 86 3.33 -9.47 -6.98
CA ASN A 86 2.25 -10.30 -7.50
C ASN A 86 1.43 -9.55 -8.55
N VAL A 87 1.22 -10.23 -9.68
CA VAL A 87 0.29 -9.79 -10.72
C VAL A 87 -1.10 -10.33 -10.41
N VAL A 88 -2.08 -9.42 -10.35
CA VAL A 88 -3.48 -9.66 -9.99
C VAL A 88 -4.42 -9.37 -11.16
N THR A 89 -5.66 -9.84 -11.04
CA THR A 89 -6.78 -9.49 -11.93
C THR A 89 -8.00 -9.18 -11.05
N PHE A 90 -8.91 -8.37 -11.57
CA PHE A 90 -10.22 -8.17 -10.97
C PHE A 90 -11.20 -9.30 -11.30
N SER A 91 -12.30 -9.35 -10.53
CA SER A 91 -13.48 -10.15 -10.85
C SER A 91 -14.15 -9.63 -12.12
N ASP A 92 -14.87 -10.50 -12.83
CA ASP A 92 -15.48 -10.16 -14.12
C ASP A 92 -16.59 -9.11 -14.01
N GLU A 93 -17.13 -8.91 -12.80
CA GLU A 93 -18.13 -7.87 -12.49
C GLU A 93 -17.52 -6.47 -12.42
N HIS A 94 -16.21 -6.36 -12.16
CA HIS A 94 -15.52 -5.09 -11.97
C HIS A 94 -15.65 -4.21 -13.23
N PRO A 95 -15.98 -2.91 -13.12
CA PRO A 95 -16.20 -2.04 -14.29
C PRO A 95 -15.06 -2.05 -15.29
N VAL A 96 -13.81 -2.12 -14.81
CA VAL A 96 -12.62 -2.17 -15.67
C VAL A 96 -12.63 -3.37 -16.63
N MET A 97 -13.14 -4.53 -16.18
CA MET A 97 -13.20 -5.77 -16.97
C MET A 97 -14.22 -5.70 -18.11
N LYS A 98 -15.13 -4.72 -18.06
CA LYS A 98 -16.15 -4.50 -19.09
C LYS A 98 -15.68 -3.57 -20.20
N THR A 99 -14.51 -2.94 -20.06
CA THR A 99 -13.97 -2.02 -21.07
C THR A 99 -13.57 -2.76 -22.34
N THR A 100 -13.71 -2.11 -23.49
CA THR A 100 -13.30 -2.66 -24.80
C THR A 100 -11.83 -3.06 -24.78
N TYR A 101 -10.98 -2.21 -24.22
CA TYR A 101 -9.55 -2.45 -24.09
C TYR A 101 -9.22 -3.78 -23.40
N ILE A 102 -9.85 -4.09 -22.27
CA ILE A 102 -9.58 -5.35 -21.56
C ILE A 102 -10.10 -6.56 -22.34
N ARG A 103 -11.22 -6.41 -23.06
CA ARG A 103 -11.82 -7.47 -23.87
C ARG A 103 -11.07 -7.76 -25.17
N GLU A 104 -10.29 -6.81 -25.68
CA GLU A 104 -9.50 -6.97 -26.90
C GLU A 104 -8.40 -8.02 -26.76
N LYS A 105 -7.71 -8.08 -25.61
CA LYS A 105 -6.67 -9.06 -25.33
C LYS A 105 -6.71 -9.51 -23.88
N GLU A 106 -6.75 -10.83 -23.65
CA GLU A 106 -6.79 -11.42 -22.29
C GLU A 106 -5.64 -10.92 -21.41
N VAL A 107 -4.46 -10.70 -21.98
CA VAL A 107 -3.28 -10.20 -21.26
C VAL A 107 -3.49 -8.81 -20.62
N ASN A 108 -4.41 -7.99 -21.15
CA ASN A 108 -4.66 -6.62 -20.68
C ASN A 108 -5.28 -6.60 -19.26
N ARG A 109 -5.91 -7.69 -18.83
CA ARG A 109 -6.60 -7.83 -17.53
C ARG A 109 -5.69 -7.96 -16.33
N TYR A 110 -4.39 -8.14 -16.56
CA TYR A 110 -3.40 -8.42 -15.53
C TYR A 110 -2.63 -7.16 -15.16
N PHE A 111 -2.64 -6.86 -13.87
CA PHE A 111 -2.01 -5.67 -13.28
C PHE A 111 -1.04 -6.10 -12.18
N GLY A 112 0.08 -5.44 -12.02
CA GLY A 112 0.70 -5.41 -10.70
C GLY A 112 0.34 -4.13 -9.98
N GLN A 113 0.72 -4.06 -8.71
CA GLN A 113 0.11 -3.12 -7.77
C GLN A 113 1.15 -2.49 -6.86
N ILE A 114 0.97 -1.19 -6.64
CA ILE A 114 1.66 -0.41 -5.62
C ILE A 114 0.57 0.07 -4.65
N MET A 115 0.73 -0.23 -3.38
CA MET A 115 -0.20 0.16 -2.32
C MET A 115 0.39 1.30 -1.50
N ILE A 116 -0.47 2.24 -1.12
CA ILE A 116 -0.12 3.42 -0.34
C ILE A 116 -0.98 3.39 0.92
N TYR A 117 -0.35 3.10 2.04
CA TYR A 117 -0.99 3.06 3.35
C TYR A 117 -0.68 4.32 4.14
N ASN A 118 -1.59 4.77 4.98
CA ASN A 118 -1.31 5.73 6.04
C ASN A 118 -1.39 5.04 7.42
N PHE A 119 -0.35 5.24 8.21
CA PHE A 119 -0.23 4.81 9.59
C PHE A 119 0.00 6.03 10.49
N MET A 120 -0.29 5.89 11.77
CA MET A 120 0.22 6.86 12.73
C MET A 120 1.75 6.74 12.81
N SER A 121 2.47 7.84 12.73
CA SER A 121 3.94 7.84 12.79
C SER A 121 4.47 7.25 14.11
N ASP A 122 3.71 7.37 15.19
CA ASP A 122 4.01 6.77 16.49
C ASP A 122 3.89 5.24 16.49
N SER A 123 3.12 4.65 15.57
CA SER A 123 2.95 3.20 15.50
C SER A 123 4.28 2.49 15.24
N ILE A 124 5.11 3.03 14.34
CA ILE A 124 6.46 2.48 14.10
C ILE A 124 7.40 2.85 15.25
N LYS A 125 7.36 4.11 15.73
CA LYS A 125 8.25 4.60 16.78
C LYS A 125 8.16 3.78 18.09
N PHE A 126 6.94 3.38 18.47
CA PHE A 126 6.68 2.61 19.69
C PHE A 126 6.41 1.13 19.42
N ASN A 127 6.60 0.65 18.19
CA ASN A 127 6.35 -0.74 17.79
C ASN A 127 4.93 -1.22 18.19
N ARG A 128 3.93 -0.37 17.95
CA ARG A 128 2.51 -0.65 18.20
C ARG A 128 1.96 -1.52 17.08
N ILE A 129 2.29 -2.81 17.14
CA ILE A 129 2.00 -3.81 16.09
C ILE A 129 0.52 -3.96 15.75
N ASN A 130 -0.38 -3.53 16.64
CA ASN A 130 -1.83 -3.65 16.48
C ASN A 130 -2.50 -2.37 15.93
N ASP A 131 -1.74 -1.31 15.67
CA ASP A 131 -2.31 -0.09 15.11
C ASP A 131 -2.75 -0.29 13.65
N PRO A 132 -3.96 0.16 13.27
CA PRO A 132 -4.46 0.00 11.92
C PRO A 132 -3.70 0.90 10.93
N GLY A 133 -3.38 0.34 9.76
CA GLY A 133 -2.98 1.08 8.58
C GLY A 133 -4.15 1.20 7.60
N TYR A 134 -4.39 2.39 7.08
CA TYR A 134 -5.48 2.67 6.16
C TYR A 134 -4.94 2.75 4.73
N LEU A 135 -5.48 1.94 3.82
CA LEU A 135 -5.13 2.04 2.40
C LEU A 135 -5.74 3.31 1.82
N ILE A 136 -4.92 4.31 1.51
CA ILE A 136 -5.37 5.56 0.87
C ILE A 136 -5.51 5.36 -0.64
N ALA A 137 -4.56 4.63 -1.24
CA ALA A 137 -4.57 4.40 -2.67
C ALA A 137 -3.89 3.08 -3.07
N ARG A 138 -4.37 2.54 -4.19
CA ARG A 138 -3.82 1.39 -4.88
C ARG A 138 -3.66 1.75 -6.35
N LEU A 139 -2.41 1.90 -6.77
CA LEU A 139 -2.03 2.10 -8.16
C LEU A 139 -1.85 0.74 -8.84
N LEU A 140 -2.53 0.53 -9.96
CA LEU A 140 -2.48 -0.70 -10.73
C LEU A 140 -1.95 -0.39 -12.12
N ILE A 141 -0.93 -1.13 -12.57
CA ILE A 141 -0.26 -0.92 -13.85
C ILE A 141 -0.19 -2.25 -14.60
N ASN A 142 -0.52 -2.25 -15.89
CA ASN A 142 -0.44 -3.43 -16.74
C ASN A 142 0.81 -3.44 -17.64
N HIS A 143 0.93 -4.48 -18.48
CA HIS A 143 2.09 -4.67 -19.35
C HIS A 143 2.27 -3.58 -20.43
N GLU A 144 1.21 -2.87 -20.83
CA GLU A 144 1.30 -1.72 -21.74
C GLU A 144 1.55 -0.40 -20.99
N GLY A 145 1.75 -0.46 -19.66
CA GLY A 145 1.93 0.72 -18.81
C GLY A 145 0.64 1.49 -18.57
N ARG A 146 -0.51 1.00 -19.05
CA ARG A 146 -1.82 1.60 -18.73
C ARG A 146 -2.16 1.32 -17.29
N PHE A 147 -2.79 2.30 -16.65
CA PHE A 147 -2.95 2.31 -15.21
C PHE A 147 -4.36 2.75 -14.79
N LEU A 148 -4.71 2.38 -13.57
CA LEU A 148 -5.81 2.98 -12.82
C LEU A 148 -5.38 3.15 -11.37
N VAL A 149 -6.04 4.06 -10.66
CA VAL A 149 -5.85 4.22 -9.23
C VAL A 149 -7.21 4.07 -8.56
N GLU A 150 -7.25 3.18 -7.60
CA GLU A 150 -8.34 3.16 -6.62
C GLU A 150 -7.88 3.91 -5.38
N GLY A 151 -8.73 4.74 -4.83
CA GLY A 151 -8.46 5.50 -3.62
C GLY A 151 -9.64 6.40 -3.30
N ASP A 152 -9.60 7.00 -2.12
CA ASP A 152 -10.66 7.91 -1.70
C ASP A 152 -10.50 9.31 -2.31
N GLY A 153 -11.59 10.07 -2.30
CA GLY A 153 -11.60 11.48 -2.72
C GLY A 153 -11.15 11.71 -4.17
N GLN A 154 -10.19 12.62 -4.35
CA GLN A 154 -9.74 13.05 -5.69
C GLN A 154 -8.99 11.96 -6.44
N LEU A 155 -8.28 11.05 -5.74
CA LEU A 155 -7.55 9.96 -6.36
C LEU A 155 -8.48 9.01 -7.12
N GLY A 156 -9.55 8.57 -6.45
CA GLY A 156 -10.58 7.74 -7.07
C GLY A 156 -11.34 8.48 -8.17
N PHE A 157 -11.57 9.79 -8.05
CA PHE A 157 -12.29 10.53 -9.09
C PHE A 157 -11.50 10.64 -10.39
N LEU A 158 -10.20 10.96 -10.31
CA LEU A 158 -9.36 11.23 -11.49
C LEU A 158 -8.95 9.97 -12.25
N PHE A 159 -8.79 8.84 -11.55
CA PHE A 159 -8.12 7.66 -12.09
C PHE A 159 -8.89 6.34 -11.90
N ASN A 160 -10.20 6.38 -11.61
CA ASN A 160 -11.04 5.17 -11.44
C ASN A 160 -11.23 4.31 -12.70
N THR A 161 -10.86 4.81 -13.87
CA THR A 161 -10.96 4.09 -15.14
C THR A 161 -9.57 3.81 -15.69
N ILE A 162 -9.44 2.70 -16.43
CA ILE A 162 -8.18 2.35 -17.07
C ILE A 162 -7.76 3.46 -18.05
N SER A 163 -6.53 3.92 -17.91
CA SER A 163 -5.98 4.99 -18.73
C SER A 163 -5.91 4.59 -20.20
N ALA A 164 -6.10 5.57 -21.10
CA ALA A 164 -5.93 5.36 -22.53
C ALA A 164 -4.44 5.34 -22.95
N GLN A 165 -3.58 5.97 -22.16
CA GLN A 165 -2.14 6.12 -22.42
C GLN A 165 -1.34 5.48 -21.29
N ALA A 166 -0.08 5.14 -21.58
CA ALA A 166 0.84 4.66 -20.57
C ALA A 166 1.07 5.73 -19.48
N ILE A 167 1.32 5.29 -18.26
CA ILE A 167 1.59 6.15 -17.11
C ILE A 167 2.81 7.03 -17.37
N ARG A 168 2.70 8.31 -16.99
CA ARG A 168 3.79 9.29 -17.11
C ARG A 168 4.18 9.79 -15.73
N GLU A 169 5.36 10.38 -15.66
CA GLU A 169 5.88 11.02 -14.45
C GLU A 169 4.93 12.07 -13.87
N ALA A 170 4.26 12.87 -14.72
CA ALA A 170 3.25 13.84 -14.27
C ALA A 170 2.03 13.19 -13.59
N ASP A 171 1.64 12.00 -14.05
CA ASP A 171 0.52 11.25 -13.46
C ASP A 171 0.94 10.72 -12.08
N LEU A 172 2.17 10.21 -11.95
CA LEU A 172 2.75 9.76 -10.69
C LEU A 172 2.98 10.90 -9.69
N ASN A 173 3.47 12.06 -10.15
CA ASN A 173 3.59 13.26 -9.32
C ASN A 173 2.23 13.69 -8.75
N THR A 174 1.17 13.59 -9.55
CA THR A 174 -0.20 13.86 -9.11
C THR A 174 -0.64 12.86 -8.05
N VAL A 175 -0.37 11.56 -8.26
CA VAL A 175 -0.66 10.51 -7.26
C VAL A 175 0.04 10.81 -5.93
N VAL A 176 1.35 11.10 -5.93
CA VAL A 176 2.10 11.42 -4.70
C VAL A 176 1.47 12.61 -3.99
N LYS A 177 1.25 13.74 -4.69
CA LYS A 177 0.67 14.94 -4.08
C LYS A 177 -0.69 14.67 -3.46
N LEU A 178 -1.59 13.99 -4.18
CA LEU A 178 -2.91 13.69 -3.66
C LEU A 178 -2.87 12.70 -2.50
N SER A 179 -1.97 11.72 -2.52
CA SER A 179 -1.80 10.80 -1.39
C SER A 179 -1.30 11.51 -0.14
N LEU A 180 -0.32 12.42 -0.28
CA LEU A 180 0.17 13.23 0.84
C LEU A 180 -0.93 14.17 1.37
N THR A 181 -1.68 14.83 0.48
CA THR A 181 -2.84 15.64 0.87
C THR A 181 -3.87 14.80 1.62
N ALA A 182 -4.22 13.62 1.10
CA ALA A 182 -5.19 12.73 1.73
C ALA A 182 -4.74 12.21 3.11
N ALA A 183 -3.44 12.04 3.33
CA ALA A 183 -2.94 11.67 4.65
C ALA A 183 -3.09 12.81 5.66
N ILE A 184 -2.84 14.06 5.24
CA ILE A 184 -2.99 15.26 6.09
C ILE A 184 -4.45 15.58 6.38
N GLU A 185 -5.34 15.40 5.39
CA GLU A 185 -6.77 15.73 5.51
C GLU A 185 -7.59 14.64 6.22
N ASN A 186 -7.14 13.39 6.24
CA ASN A 186 -7.87 12.30 6.89
C ASN A 186 -7.61 12.28 8.39
N ASP A 187 -8.52 12.88 9.16
CA ASP A 187 -8.57 12.69 10.60
C ASP A 187 -8.76 11.20 10.98
N LEU A 188 -8.05 10.76 12.02
CA LEU A 188 -8.26 9.43 12.62
C LEU A 188 -9.71 9.32 13.11
N MET A 189 -10.51 8.50 12.45
CA MET A 189 -11.88 8.24 12.91
C MET A 189 -11.86 7.39 14.18
N ALA A 190 -12.41 7.93 15.26
CA ALA A 190 -12.58 7.17 16.50
C ALA A 190 -13.52 5.97 16.25
N PRO A 191 -13.14 4.75 16.69
CA PRO A 191 -14.04 3.60 16.61
C PRO A 191 -15.33 3.88 17.39
N PRO A 192 -16.48 3.33 16.97
CA PRO A 192 -17.75 3.53 17.67
C PRO A 192 -17.66 3.21 19.16
N PHE A 193 -18.18 4.09 20.02
CA PHE A 193 -18.12 3.94 21.49
C PHE A 193 -18.49 2.55 22.03
N PRO A 194 -19.53 1.84 21.53
CA PRO A 194 -19.85 0.50 22.00
C PRO A 194 -18.74 -0.53 21.78
N GLN A 195 -17.88 -0.36 20.77
CA GLN A 195 -16.78 -1.27 20.44
C GLN A 195 -15.57 -1.09 21.39
N VAL A 196 -15.41 0.10 21.98
CA VAL A 196 -14.30 0.42 22.91
C VAL A 196 -14.72 0.52 24.37
N ARG A 197 -15.99 0.25 24.67
CA ARG A 197 -16.58 0.40 26.01
C ARG A 197 -15.94 -0.52 27.05
N PHE A 198 -15.44 -1.68 26.64
CA PHE A 198 -14.84 -2.66 27.55
C PHE A 198 -13.54 -3.17 26.97
N ILE A 199 -12.50 -3.21 27.81
CA ILE A 199 -11.24 -3.91 27.51
C ILE A 199 -11.00 -4.98 28.57
N THR A 200 -10.39 -6.08 28.17
CA THR A 200 -9.95 -7.12 29.11
C THR A 200 -8.65 -6.70 29.81
N LEU A 201 -8.34 -7.34 30.94
CA LEU A 201 -7.04 -7.14 31.60
C LEU A 201 -5.87 -7.52 30.66
N PHE A 202 -6.06 -8.52 29.81
CA PHE A 202 -5.09 -8.91 28.79
C PHE A 202 -4.83 -7.75 27.81
N GLN A 203 -5.88 -7.18 27.23
CA GLN A 203 -5.79 -6.02 26.32
C GLN A 203 -5.17 -4.79 27.01
N LYS A 204 -5.41 -4.60 28.32
CA LYS A 204 -4.74 -3.55 29.09
C LYS A 204 -3.22 -3.79 29.16
N ILE A 205 -2.79 -5.02 29.48
CA ILE A 205 -1.37 -5.37 29.59
C ILE A 205 -0.67 -5.24 28.24
N GLU A 206 -1.29 -5.71 27.17
CA GLU A 206 -0.80 -5.59 25.79
C GLU A 206 -0.60 -4.13 25.40
N LYS A 207 -1.62 -3.28 25.56
CA LYS A 207 -1.52 -1.83 25.28
C LYS A 207 -0.50 -1.12 26.17
N THR A 208 -0.30 -1.59 27.41
CA THR A 208 0.71 -1.02 28.31
C THR A 208 2.13 -1.39 27.86
N GLN A 209 2.32 -2.59 27.30
CA GLN A 209 3.60 -3.02 26.71
C GLN A 209 3.91 -2.25 25.42
N GLU A 210 2.90 -2.00 24.58
CA GLU A 210 2.99 -1.18 23.36
C GLU A 210 3.36 0.29 23.66
N LEU A 211 2.96 0.83 24.82
CA LEU A 211 3.31 2.19 25.26
C LEU A 211 4.69 2.28 25.94
N GLY A 212 5.53 1.24 25.86
CA GLY A 212 6.90 1.24 26.37
C GLY A 212 7.03 1.15 27.90
N ALA A 213 5.94 0.90 28.64
CA ALA A 213 6.00 0.75 30.09
C ALA A 213 6.48 -0.66 30.49
N GLY A 214 7.81 -0.83 30.49
CA GLY A 214 8.58 -1.70 31.37
C GLY A 214 8.16 -3.17 31.46
N GLN A 215 8.94 -4.04 30.80
CA GLN A 215 9.06 -5.43 31.21
C GLN A 215 9.34 -5.52 32.73
N LYS A 216 8.41 -6.11 33.49
CA LYS A 216 8.77 -6.92 34.65
C LYS A 216 8.62 -8.39 34.27
N ILE A 217 9.68 -8.91 33.64
CA ILE A 217 9.96 -10.34 33.67
C ILE A 217 10.13 -10.72 35.14
N GLY A 218 9.18 -11.46 35.70
CA GLY A 218 9.31 -11.89 37.08
C GLY A 218 8.05 -12.49 37.68
N PHE A 219 7.58 -13.63 37.18
CA PHE A 219 6.97 -14.64 38.04
C PHE A 219 7.36 -16.02 37.53
N LYS A 220 8.36 -16.63 38.18
CA LYS A 220 8.59 -18.07 38.14
C LYS A 220 7.34 -18.75 38.71
N MET A 221 6.61 -19.48 37.88
CA MET A 221 5.63 -20.45 38.35
C MET A 221 6.37 -21.67 38.87
N SER A 222 6.34 -21.87 40.18
CA SER A 222 6.58 -23.19 40.77
C SER A 222 5.81 -23.29 42.08
N TYR A 223 4.56 -23.72 42.02
CA TYR A 223 3.97 -24.54 43.09
C TYR A 223 3.02 -25.56 42.45
N GLN A 224 3.61 -26.74 42.21
CA GLN A 224 2.93 -27.99 41.99
C GLN A 224 2.37 -28.43 43.35
N ASN A 225 1.05 -28.41 43.52
CA ASN A 225 0.40 -29.11 44.63
C ASN A 225 -0.45 -30.24 44.05
N ASN A 226 0.16 -31.41 44.00
CA ASN A 226 -0.56 -32.68 44.02
C ASN A 226 -1.35 -32.75 45.33
N GLN A 227 -2.68 -32.72 45.23
CA GLN A 227 -3.53 -33.25 46.28
C GLN A 227 -3.77 -34.73 45.99
N VAL A 228 -3.30 -35.60 46.89
CA VAL A 228 -3.87 -36.93 47.09
C VAL A 228 -3.95 -37.14 48.59
N GLY A 229 -5.18 -37.24 49.08
CA GLY A 229 -5.58 -37.51 50.45
C GLY A 229 -7.09 -37.64 50.48
#